data_AF-A0A9Q0R5V2-F1
#
_entry.id   AF-A0A9Q0R5V2-F1
#
_cell.length_a   1.000
_cell.length_b   1.000
_cell.length_c   1.000
_cell.angle_alpha   90.00
_cell.angle_beta   90.00
_cell.angle_gamma   90.00
#
_symmetry.space_group_name_H-M   'P 1'
#
loop_
_entity.id
_entity.type
_entity.pdbx_description
1 polymer ?
#
loop_
_entity_poly.entity_id
_entity_poly.type
_entity_poly.pdbx_seq_one_letter_code
_entity_poly.pdbx_strand_id
1 'polypeptide(L)'
;MFYSIFKFLENLNHEQKIFYFAIFSFFILLCSLYFGISSLVFFHSIASSFTSFGTFLFGFDPTYSITFTTVYMLIHTPLIPWEPDKKLTKLTTFLHHAMVLIFGITELVIRKNEMTYILIQTNEISNIFLTWYHWTKSILSGVCFAIVFFLSRVVWDTFYVFPNYILKVSLYLKFLAVPFYLVQYLWLYEIIKKFYYIVIKKSKSKKKEKED
;
A
#
# COMPACT_ATOMS: atom_id res chain seq x y z
N MET A 1 3.92 23.82 5.62
CA MET A 1 2.72 23.38 4.86
C MET A 1 1.99 22.25 5.57
N PHE A 2 2.59 21.06 5.75
CA PHE A 2 1.93 19.92 6.41
C PHE A 2 1.43 20.22 7.83
N TYR A 3 2.23 20.87 8.68
CA TYR A 3 1.82 21.26 10.04
C TYR A 3 0.55 22.13 10.06
N SER A 4 0.43 23.09 9.13
CA SER A 4 -0.73 23.97 9.03
C SER A 4 -1.98 23.22 8.58
N ILE A 5 -1.84 22.25 7.67
CA ILE A 5 -2.93 21.36 7.24
C ILE A 5 -3.38 20.48 8.41
N PHE A 6 -2.45 19.90 9.17
CA PHE A 6 -2.78 19.08 10.33
C PHE A 6 -3.49 19.88 11.42
N LYS A 7 -2.99 21.07 11.74
CA LYS A 7 -3.64 21.96 12.74
C LYS A 7 -5.03 22.42 12.31
N PHE A 8 -5.23 22.62 11.00
CA PHE A 8 -6.56 22.88 10.44
C PHE A 8 -7.48 21.66 10.64
N LEU A 9 -7.02 20.46 10.26
CA LEU A 9 -7.80 19.22 10.41
C LEU A 9 -8.13 18.89 11.86
N GLU A 10 -7.24 19.19 12.81
CA GLU A 10 -7.44 18.93 14.23
C GLU A 10 -8.60 19.77 14.81
N ASN A 11 -8.72 21.03 14.37
CA ASN A 11 -9.77 21.97 14.80
C ASN A 11 -11.15 21.68 14.17
N LEU A 12 -11.23 20.77 13.20
CA LEU A 12 -12.51 20.40 12.60
C LEU A 12 -13.33 19.52 13.54
N ASN A 13 -14.63 19.76 13.58
CA ASN A 13 -15.56 18.83 14.21
C ASN A 13 -15.67 17.53 13.38
N HIS A 14 -16.33 16.51 13.94
CA HIS A 14 -16.44 15.20 13.31
C HIS A 14 -17.06 15.28 11.90
N GLU A 15 -18.16 16.01 11.73
CA GLU A 15 -18.85 16.17 10.44
C GLU A 15 -17.99 16.87 9.38
N GLN A 16 -17.23 17.88 9.78
CA GLN A 16 -16.31 18.57 8.89
C GLN A 16 -15.16 17.67 8.46
N LYS A 17 -14.58 16.87 9.37
CA LYS A 17 -13.55 15.87 9.03
C LYS A 17 -14.07 14.91 7.97
N ILE A 18 -15.31 14.45 8.12
CA ILE A 18 -15.98 13.58 7.14
C ILE A 18 -16.12 14.28 5.78
N PHE A 19 -16.63 15.49 5.77
CA PHE A 19 -16.88 16.25 4.54
C PHE A 19 -15.58 16.49 3.75
N TYR A 20 -14.53 16.97 4.40
CA TYR A 20 -13.24 17.20 3.74
C TYR A 20 -12.60 15.90 3.28
N PHE A 21 -12.75 14.82 4.05
CA PHE A 21 -12.28 13.50 3.64
C PHE A 21 -13.00 13.00 2.39
N ALA A 22 -14.33 13.09 2.34
CA ALA A 22 -15.12 12.71 1.19
C ALA A 22 -14.76 13.51 -0.06
N ILE A 23 -14.57 14.83 0.06
CA ILE A 23 -14.11 15.69 -1.04
C ILE A 23 -12.73 15.25 -1.52
N PHE A 24 -11.79 15.02 -0.61
CA PHE A 24 -10.44 14.59 -0.97
C PHE A 24 -10.44 13.24 -1.69
N SER A 25 -11.18 12.26 -1.17
CA SER A 25 -11.38 10.95 -1.79
C SER A 25 -12.04 11.03 -3.17
N PHE A 26 -13.07 11.87 -3.32
CA PHE A 26 -13.76 12.07 -4.59
C PHE A 26 -12.87 12.76 -5.62
N PHE A 27 -12.12 13.79 -5.21
CA PHE A 27 -11.14 14.47 -6.05
C PHE A 27 -10.06 13.49 -6.54
N ILE A 28 -9.55 12.64 -5.64
CA ILE A 28 -8.61 11.59 -6.02
C ILE A 28 -9.21 10.62 -7.02
N LEU A 29 -10.44 10.15 -6.81
CA LEU A 29 -11.11 9.26 -7.76
C LEU A 29 -11.27 9.91 -9.14
N LEU A 30 -11.66 11.20 -9.19
CA LEU A 30 -11.76 11.98 -10.43
C LEU A 30 -10.42 12.13 -11.14
N CYS A 31 -9.37 12.56 -10.44
CA CYS A 31 -8.01 12.63 -11.00
C CYS A 31 -7.59 11.28 -11.56
N SER A 32 -7.93 10.21 -10.87
CA SER A 32 -7.55 8.87 -11.24
C SER A 32 -8.28 8.34 -12.48
N LEU A 33 -9.56 8.67 -12.64
CA LEU A 33 -10.33 8.38 -13.86
C LEU A 33 -9.79 9.18 -15.06
N TYR A 34 -9.34 10.41 -14.82
CA TYR A 34 -8.82 11.30 -15.87
C TYR A 34 -7.42 10.90 -16.36
N PHE A 35 -6.51 10.52 -15.45
CA PHE A 35 -5.11 10.23 -15.78
C PHE A 35 -4.79 8.73 -15.96
N GLY A 36 -5.80 7.86 -15.94
CA GLY A 36 -5.67 6.41 -16.17
C GLY A 36 -5.21 5.59 -14.94
N ILE A 37 -5.19 4.25 -15.10
CA ILE A 37 -4.99 3.27 -14.01
C ILE A 37 -3.71 3.50 -13.19
N SER A 38 -2.59 3.86 -13.83
CA SER A 38 -1.33 4.13 -13.12
C SER A 38 -1.43 5.31 -12.16
N SER A 39 -2.26 6.30 -12.49
CA SER A 39 -2.51 7.48 -11.67
C SER A 39 -3.47 7.14 -10.53
N LEU A 40 -4.43 6.25 -10.77
CA LEU A 40 -5.30 5.69 -9.73
C LEU A 40 -4.51 5.01 -8.62
N VAL A 41 -3.51 4.19 -8.95
CA VAL A 41 -2.62 3.57 -7.96
C VAL A 41 -1.86 4.63 -7.16
N PHE A 42 -1.28 5.63 -7.84
CA PHE A 42 -0.51 6.69 -7.17
C PHE A 42 -1.34 7.48 -6.16
N PHE A 43 -2.50 7.99 -6.58
CA PHE A 43 -3.34 8.78 -5.70
C PHE A 43 -3.97 7.94 -4.59
N HIS A 44 -4.36 6.70 -4.88
CA HIS A 44 -4.79 5.77 -3.84
C HIS A 44 -3.69 5.62 -2.78
N SER A 45 -2.46 5.33 -3.19
CA SER A 45 -1.33 5.13 -2.26
C SER A 45 -1.01 6.35 -1.40
N ILE A 46 -1.17 7.56 -1.94
CA ILE A 46 -1.08 8.80 -1.17
C ILE A 46 -2.21 8.86 -0.15
N ALA A 47 -3.46 8.71 -0.60
CA ALA A 47 -4.63 8.83 0.27
C ALA A 47 -4.59 7.83 1.42
N SER A 48 -4.32 6.56 1.13
CA SER A 48 -4.19 5.49 2.12
C SER A 48 -3.06 5.74 3.11
N SER A 49 -1.90 6.18 2.64
CA SER A 49 -0.76 6.45 3.53
C SER A 49 -1.04 7.60 4.50
N PHE A 50 -1.60 8.70 4.00
CA PHE A 50 -1.96 9.86 4.85
C PHE A 50 -3.03 9.52 5.86
N THR A 51 -4.03 8.74 5.45
CA THR A 51 -5.12 8.34 6.33
C THR A 51 -4.66 7.33 7.38
N SER A 52 -3.81 6.37 7.01
CA SER A 52 -3.19 5.43 7.96
C SER A 52 -2.41 6.16 9.04
N PHE A 53 -1.58 7.11 8.61
CA PHE A 53 -0.78 7.94 9.50
C PHE A 53 -1.67 8.81 10.41
N GLY A 54 -2.75 9.37 9.85
CA GLY A 54 -3.75 10.13 10.58
C GLY A 54 -4.45 9.31 11.66
N THR A 55 -4.92 8.11 11.32
CA THR A 55 -5.52 7.17 12.27
C THR A 55 -4.52 6.77 13.35
N PHE A 56 -3.28 6.44 12.97
CA PHE A 56 -2.27 5.97 13.91
C PHE A 56 -1.84 7.04 14.93
N LEU A 57 -1.54 8.27 14.48
CA LEU A 57 -1.02 9.31 15.35
C LEU A 57 -2.09 10.15 16.04
N PHE A 58 -3.25 10.32 15.42
CA PHE A 58 -4.29 11.26 15.87
C PHE A 58 -5.64 10.60 16.13
N GLY A 59 -5.75 9.27 16.02
CA GLY A 59 -6.99 8.54 16.30
C GLY A 59 -8.13 8.88 15.33
N PHE A 60 -7.81 9.22 14.07
CA PHE A 60 -8.85 9.44 13.06
C PHE A 60 -9.66 8.16 12.85
N ASP A 61 -10.99 8.31 12.78
CA ASP A 61 -11.90 7.19 12.48
C ASP A 61 -11.50 6.53 11.14
N PRO A 62 -11.06 5.25 11.16
CA PRO A 62 -10.61 4.58 9.96
C PRO A 62 -11.75 4.23 9.00
N THR A 63 -13.02 4.30 9.42
CA THR A 63 -14.20 3.87 8.66
C THR A 63 -14.21 4.43 7.24
N TYR A 64 -13.95 5.73 7.10
CA TYR A 64 -13.98 6.39 5.81
C TYR A 64 -12.84 5.94 4.90
N SER A 65 -11.66 5.76 5.46
CA SER A 65 -10.48 5.34 4.73
C SER A 65 -10.56 3.86 4.32
N ILE A 66 -11.14 3.01 5.18
CA ILE A 66 -11.50 1.62 4.85
C ILE A 66 -12.52 1.62 3.71
N THR A 67 -13.56 2.45 3.79
CA THR A 67 -14.58 2.57 2.74
C THR A 67 -13.95 2.96 1.40
N PHE A 68 -13.15 4.02 1.40
CA PHE A 68 -12.44 4.50 0.21
C PHE A 68 -11.54 3.41 -0.39
N THR A 69 -10.76 2.73 0.45
CA THR A 69 -9.88 1.64 0.00
C THR A 69 -10.66 0.46 -0.54
N THR A 70 -11.76 0.09 0.11
CA THR A 70 -12.64 -1.02 -0.32
C THR A 70 -13.24 -0.73 -1.69
N VAL A 71 -13.77 0.49 -1.89
CA VAL A 71 -14.31 0.94 -3.18
C VAL A 71 -13.22 0.98 -4.24
N TYR A 72 -12.03 1.49 -3.91
CA TYR A 72 -10.88 1.45 -4.81
C TYR A 72 -10.52 0.02 -5.22
N MET A 73 -10.44 -0.92 -4.26
CA MET A 73 -10.11 -2.32 -4.55
C MET A 73 -11.19 -3.00 -5.40
N LEU A 74 -12.47 -2.69 -5.21
CA LEU A 74 -13.56 -3.20 -6.06
C LEU A 74 -13.39 -2.77 -7.53
N ILE A 75 -12.93 -1.55 -7.77
CA ILE A 75 -12.71 -1.02 -9.13
C ILE A 75 -11.37 -1.51 -9.69
N HIS A 76 -10.31 -1.54 -8.87
CA HIS A 76 -8.96 -1.82 -9.33
C HIS A 76 -8.69 -3.31 -9.54
N THR A 77 -9.19 -4.19 -8.66
CA THR A 77 -8.90 -5.64 -8.72
C THR A 77 -9.28 -6.28 -10.05
N PRO A 78 -10.46 -6.00 -10.64
CA PRO A 78 -10.84 -6.52 -11.95
C PRO A 78 -10.01 -5.96 -13.11
N LEU A 79 -9.42 -4.78 -12.93
CA LEU A 79 -8.64 -4.07 -13.95
C LEU A 79 -7.17 -4.47 -13.97
N ILE A 80 -6.72 -5.36 -13.07
CA ILE A 80 -5.36 -5.90 -13.09
C ILE A 80 -5.22 -6.75 -14.38
N PRO A 81 -4.47 -6.28 -15.40
CA PRO A 81 -4.42 -6.99 -16.67
C PRO A 81 -3.80 -8.38 -16.46
N TRP A 82 -4.34 -9.42 -17.10
CA TRP A 82 -3.74 -10.76 -17.13
C TRP A 82 -2.69 -10.84 -18.24
N GLU A 83 -1.42 -11.14 -17.91
CA GLU A 83 -0.35 -11.40 -18.89
C GLU A 83 0.29 -12.74 -18.54
N PRO A 84 0.40 -13.66 -19.51
CA PRO A 84 0.81 -15.05 -19.29
C PRO A 84 2.25 -15.25 -18.81
N ASP A 85 3.14 -14.25 -18.97
CA ASP A 85 4.59 -14.40 -18.67
C ASP A 85 4.98 -13.99 -17.23
N LYS A 86 4.04 -13.45 -16.45
CA LYS A 86 4.28 -12.96 -15.07
C LYS A 86 3.36 -13.61 -14.04
N LYS A 87 3.11 -14.92 -14.18
CA LYS A 87 2.09 -15.65 -13.40
C LYS A 87 2.21 -15.47 -11.89
N LEU A 88 3.42 -15.54 -11.32
CA LEU A 88 3.62 -15.44 -9.86
C LEU A 88 3.36 -14.02 -9.33
N THR A 89 3.94 -13.00 -9.95
CA THR A 89 3.71 -11.60 -9.58
C THR A 89 2.23 -11.22 -9.74
N LYS A 90 1.53 -11.72 -10.77
CA LYS A 90 0.09 -11.46 -10.95
C LYS A 90 -0.77 -12.19 -9.93
N LEU A 91 -0.49 -13.46 -9.64
CA LEU A 91 -1.21 -14.23 -8.62
C LEU A 91 -1.07 -13.58 -7.25
N THR A 92 0.15 -13.22 -6.86
CA THR A 92 0.41 -12.55 -5.57
C THR A 92 -0.25 -11.16 -5.51
N THR A 93 -0.26 -10.40 -6.61
CA THR A 93 -1.00 -9.13 -6.72
C THR A 93 -2.50 -9.33 -6.56
N PHE A 94 -3.10 -10.28 -7.29
CA PHE A 94 -4.51 -10.59 -7.17
C PHE A 94 -4.87 -11.03 -5.75
N LEU A 95 -4.13 -11.98 -5.18
CA LEU A 95 -4.36 -12.48 -3.82
C LEU A 95 -4.27 -11.34 -2.81
N HIS A 96 -3.27 -10.47 -2.91
CA HIS A 96 -3.16 -9.30 -2.04
C HIS A 96 -4.41 -8.41 -2.11
N HIS A 97 -4.82 -8.02 -3.33
CA HIS A 97 -5.97 -7.13 -3.50
C HIS A 97 -7.28 -7.79 -3.04
N ALA A 98 -7.47 -9.08 -3.34
CA ALA A 98 -8.62 -9.85 -2.87
C ALA A 98 -8.65 -9.93 -1.34
N MET A 99 -7.51 -10.13 -0.69
CA MET A 99 -7.41 -10.12 0.78
C MET A 99 -7.72 -8.73 1.35
N VAL A 100 -7.17 -7.65 0.76
CA VAL A 100 -7.51 -6.29 1.17
C VAL A 100 -9.01 -6.03 1.05
N LEU A 101 -9.65 -6.51 -0.01
CA LEU A 101 -11.09 -6.37 -0.21
C LEU A 101 -11.87 -7.14 0.86
N ILE A 102 -11.49 -8.39 1.15
CA ILE A 102 -12.12 -9.21 2.20
C ILE A 102 -11.98 -8.52 3.56
N PHE A 103 -10.79 -8.02 3.89
CA PHE A 103 -10.58 -7.27 5.12
C PHE A 103 -11.43 -6.01 5.18
N GLY A 104 -11.46 -5.23 4.10
CA GLY A 104 -12.25 -3.99 4.02
C GLY A 104 -13.72 -4.25 4.26
N ILE A 105 -14.32 -5.23 3.58
CA ILE A 105 -15.72 -5.63 3.80
C ILE A 105 -15.94 -6.12 5.23
N THR A 106 -15.04 -6.95 5.75
CA THR A 106 -15.15 -7.50 7.11
C THR A 106 -15.10 -6.39 8.16
N GLU A 107 -14.22 -5.41 8.02
CA GLU A 107 -14.14 -4.27 8.93
C GLU A 107 -15.34 -3.33 8.80
N LEU A 108 -15.89 -3.11 7.60
CA LEU A 108 -17.10 -2.29 7.43
C LEU A 108 -18.34 -2.93 8.10
N VAL A 109 -18.41 -4.26 8.10
CA VAL A 109 -19.51 -5.02 8.71
C VAL A 109 -19.35 -5.13 10.23
N ILE A 110 -18.13 -5.42 10.69
CA ILE A 110 -17.87 -5.77 12.09
C ILE A 110 -17.46 -4.54 12.93
N ARG A 111 -16.95 -3.47 12.28
CA ARG A 111 -16.55 -2.16 12.86
C ARG A 111 -15.72 -2.27 14.14
N LYS A 112 -14.63 -3.05 14.12
CA LYS A 112 -13.98 -3.42 15.39
C LYS A 112 -12.47 -3.33 15.45
N ASN A 113 -11.74 -2.90 14.42
CA ASN A 113 -10.30 -2.79 14.63
C ASN A 113 -9.53 -1.75 13.79
N GLU A 114 -9.03 -0.73 14.47
CA GLU A 114 -8.03 0.20 13.94
C GLU A 114 -6.76 -0.51 13.48
N MET A 115 -6.36 -1.62 14.12
CA MET A 115 -5.14 -2.35 13.73
C MET A 115 -5.27 -3.07 12.39
N THR A 116 -6.47 -3.50 11.99
CA THR A 116 -6.69 -4.08 10.65
C THR A 116 -6.50 -3.03 9.58
N TYR A 117 -6.99 -1.83 9.84
CA TYR A 117 -6.80 -0.72 8.92
C TYR A 117 -5.33 -0.30 8.83
N ILE A 118 -4.64 -0.14 9.97
CA ILE A 118 -3.21 0.16 10.00
C ILE A 118 -2.43 -0.90 9.21
N LEU A 119 -2.72 -2.19 9.43
CA LEU A 119 -2.11 -3.31 8.70
C LEU A 119 -2.27 -3.19 7.19
N ILE A 120 -3.44 -2.81 6.70
CA ILE A 120 -3.70 -2.74 5.26
C ILE A 120 -2.96 -1.56 4.65
N GLN A 121 -2.98 -0.41 5.32
CA GLN A 121 -2.57 0.85 4.71
C GLN A 121 -1.09 1.22 4.89
N THR A 122 -0.39 0.70 5.90
CA THR A 122 1.08 0.85 6.02
C THR A 122 1.80 0.29 4.80
N ASN A 123 1.15 -0.62 4.08
CA ASN A 123 1.64 -1.18 2.84
C ASN A 123 1.73 -0.15 1.72
N GLU A 124 0.82 0.82 1.66
CA GLU A 124 0.69 1.67 0.48
C GLU A 124 1.81 2.70 0.33
N ILE A 125 2.56 3.01 1.39
CA ILE A 125 3.60 4.05 1.35
C ILE A 125 4.74 3.71 0.38
N SER A 126 5.07 2.42 0.22
CA SER A 126 6.07 1.98 -0.76
C SER A 126 5.59 2.18 -2.21
N ASN A 127 4.29 2.09 -2.47
CA ASN A 127 3.73 2.14 -3.82
C ASN A 127 3.94 3.51 -4.50
N ILE A 128 4.06 4.58 -3.72
CA ILE A 128 4.45 5.92 -4.22
C ILE A 128 5.76 5.83 -5.01
N PHE A 129 6.77 5.16 -4.45
CA PHE A 129 8.08 4.98 -5.08
C PHE A 129 8.05 3.96 -6.22
N LEU A 130 7.20 2.93 -6.14
CA LEU A 130 7.01 1.97 -7.23
C LEU A 130 6.44 2.66 -8.48
N THR A 131 5.42 3.50 -8.30
CA THR A 131 4.84 4.26 -9.40
C THR A 131 5.84 5.26 -9.98
N TRP A 132 6.59 5.95 -9.12
CA TRP A 132 7.68 6.82 -9.56
C TRP A 132 8.75 6.06 -10.36
N TYR A 133 9.09 4.83 -9.94
CA TYR A 133 9.97 3.93 -10.71
C TYR A 133 9.37 3.54 -12.06
N HIS A 134 8.08 3.25 -12.14
CA HIS A 134 7.45 2.91 -13.42
C HIS A 134 7.46 4.07 -14.41
N TRP A 135 7.27 5.31 -13.93
CA TRP A 135 7.32 6.51 -14.76
C TRP A 135 8.73 6.89 -15.22
N THR A 136 9.72 6.82 -14.31
CA THR A 136 11.07 7.37 -14.61
C THR A 136 12.11 6.32 -14.95
N LYS A 137 11.86 5.04 -14.62
CA LYS A 137 12.86 3.96 -14.64
C LYS A 137 14.12 4.25 -13.83
N SER A 138 14.09 5.21 -12.91
CA SER A 138 15.24 5.64 -12.12
C SER A 138 15.69 4.58 -11.13
N ILE A 139 16.99 4.32 -11.03
CA ILE A 139 17.52 3.36 -10.03
C ILE A 139 17.22 3.85 -8.61
N LEU A 140 17.31 5.16 -8.37
CA LEU A 140 17.06 5.76 -7.06
C LEU A 140 15.64 5.46 -6.58
N SER A 141 14.63 5.70 -7.41
CA SER A 141 13.24 5.43 -7.03
C SER A 141 12.98 3.93 -6.79
N GLY A 142 13.66 3.06 -7.55
CA GLY A 142 13.63 1.62 -7.29
C GLY A 142 14.24 1.24 -5.94
N VAL A 143 15.38 1.85 -5.57
CA VAL A 143 16.03 1.62 -4.26
C VAL A 143 15.15 2.16 -3.12
N CYS A 144 14.59 3.36 -3.28
CA CYS A 144 13.64 3.92 -2.32
C CYS A 144 12.42 3.01 -2.14
N PHE A 145 11.87 2.48 -3.24
CA PHE A 145 10.78 1.50 -3.17
C PHE A 145 11.17 0.28 -2.34
N ALA A 146 12.33 -0.34 -2.61
CA ALA A 146 12.76 -1.53 -1.89
C ALA A 146 12.99 -1.27 -0.40
N ILE A 147 13.64 -0.16 -0.04
CA ILE A 147 13.90 0.21 1.36
C ILE A 147 12.58 0.48 2.08
N VAL A 148 11.71 1.30 1.50
CA VAL A 148 10.43 1.66 2.12
C VAL A 148 9.52 0.43 2.23
N PHE A 149 9.49 -0.43 1.22
CA PHE A 149 8.78 -1.71 1.27
C PHE A 149 9.28 -2.57 2.43
N PHE A 150 10.59 -2.74 2.56
CA PHE A 150 11.17 -3.53 3.65
C PHE A 150 10.85 -2.94 5.02
N LEU A 151 11.02 -1.63 5.20
CA LEU A 151 10.76 -0.99 6.49
C LEU A 151 9.28 -1.00 6.86
N SER A 152 8.37 -0.67 5.94
CA SER A 152 6.95 -0.54 6.25
C SER A 152 6.21 -1.87 6.28
N ARG A 153 6.53 -2.80 5.39
CA ARG A 153 5.80 -4.08 5.24
C ARG A 153 6.46 -5.25 5.94
N VAL A 154 7.78 -5.19 6.15
CA VAL A 154 8.50 -6.30 6.78
C VAL A 154 8.83 -5.96 8.21
N VAL A 155 9.60 -4.89 8.45
CA VAL A 155 10.03 -4.54 9.80
C VAL A 155 8.85 -4.07 10.64
N TRP A 156 8.14 -3.03 10.19
CA TRP A 156 7.03 -2.46 10.94
C TRP A 156 5.88 -3.45 11.10
N ASP A 157 5.42 -4.09 10.02
CA ASP A 157 4.29 -4.99 10.15
C ASP A 157 4.64 -6.22 11.01
N THR A 158 5.83 -6.81 10.89
CA THR A 158 6.20 -8.02 11.66
C THR A 158 6.45 -7.75 13.13
N PHE A 159 7.19 -6.69 13.45
CA PHE A 159 7.61 -6.42 14.82
C PHE A 159 6.62 -5.57 15.61
N TYR A 160 5.80 -4.78 14.93
CA TYR A 160 4.86 -3.87 15.58
C TYR A 160 3.40 -4.23 15.29
N VAL A 161 2.99 -4.29 14.02
CA VAL A 161 1.57 -4.46 13.68
C VAL A 161 1.09 -5.86 14.04
N PHE A 162 1.80 -6.91 13.66
CA PHE A 162 1.39 -8.30 13.84
C PHE A 162 1.18 -8.69 15.31
N PRO A 163 2.09 -8.38 16.26
CA PRO A 163 1.86 -8.67 17.67
C PRO A 163 0.64 -7.91 18.21
N ASN A 164 0.52 -6.62 17.89
CA ASN A 164 -0.62 -5.80 18.31
C ASN A 164 -1.94 -6.29 17.71
N TYR A 165 -1.90 -6.75 16.45
CA TYR A 165 -3.03 -7.31 15.74
C TYR A 165 -3.50 -8.60 16.41
N ILE A 166 -2.61 -9.58 16.57
CA ILE A 166 -2.93 -10.88 17.20
C ILE A 166 -3.48 -10.72 18.61
N LEU A 167 -3.03 -9.74 19.38
CA LEU A 167 -3.52 -9.53 20.74
C LEU A 167 -4.91 -8.88 20.79
N LYS A 168 -5.30 -8.12 19.75
CA LYS A 168 -6.50 -7.27 19.77
C LYS A 168 -7.62 -7.74 18.84
N VAL A 169 -7.36 -8.65 17.90
CA VAL A 169 -8.37 -9.15 16.95
C VAL A 169 -8.89 -10.55 17.31
N SER A 170 -10.10 -10.84 16.82
CA SER A 170 -10.72 -12.15 16.85
C SER A 170 -9.93 -13.20 16.06
N LEU A 171 -10.11 -14.47 16.41
CA LEU A 171 -9.34 -15.58 15.84
C LEU A 171 -9.46 -15.67 14.30
N TYR A 172 -10.64 -15.43 13.72
CA TYR A 172 -10.84 -15.52 12.27
C TYR A 172 -10.06 -14.43 11.51
N LEU A 173 -9.94 -13.22 12.06
CA LEU A 173 -9.15 -12.13 11.48
C LEU A 173 -7.65 -12.46 11.46
N LYS A 174 -7.16 -13.19 12.47
CA LYS A 174 -5.77 -13.67 12.51
C LYS A 174 -5.46 -14.61 11.34
N PHE A 175 -6.39 -15.52 11.02
CA PHE A 175 -6.24 -16.44 9.90
C PHE A 175 -6.21 -15.74 8.54
N LEU A 176 -6.93 -14.64 8.38
CA LEU A 176 -6.86 -13.82 7.17
C LEU A 176 -5.53 -13.06 7.06
N ALA A 177 -4.90 -12.70 8.18
CA ALA A 177 -3.65 -11.94 8.17
C ALA A 177 -2.46 -12.79 7.72
N VAL A 178 -2.37 -14.06 8.12
CA VAL A 178 -1.25 -14.95 7.75
C VAL A 178 -0.98 -15.00 6.23
N PRO A 179 -1.94 -15.32 5.35
CA PRO A 179 -1.69 -15.33 3.90
C PRO A 179 -1.35 -13.94 3.36
N PHE A 180 -1.86 -12.87 3.99
CA PHE A 180 -1.52 -11.50 3.62
C PHE A 180 -0.04 -11.20 3.83
N TYR A 181 0.52 -11.57 4.98
CA TYR A 181 1.95 -11.46 5.26
C TYR A 181 2.81 -12.33 4.32
N LEU A 182 2.38 -13.57 4.05
CA LEU A 182 3.11 -14.46 3.14
C LEU A 182 3.30 -13.84 1.75
N VAL A 183 2.26 -13.18 1.22
CA VAL A 183 2.36 -12.48 -0.07
C VAL A 183 3.40 -11.35 -0.02
N GLN A 184 3.47 -10.59 1.07
CA GLN A 184 4.47 -9.52 1.22
C GLN A 184 5.91 -10.06 1.24
N TYR A 185 6.15 -11.20 1.91
CA TYR A 185 7.46 -11.84 1.92
C TYR A 185 7.86 -12.39 0.54
N LEU A 186 6.90 -12.94 -0.22
CA LEU A 186 7.15 -13.37 -1.60
C LEU A 186 7.57 -12.19 -2.48
N TRP A 187 6.94 -11.03 -2.32
CA TRP A 187 7.34 -9.82 -3.03
C TRP A 187 8.73 -9.33 -2.62
N LEU A 188 9.06 -9.36 -1.32
CA LEU A 188 10.42 -9.03 -0.88
C LEU A 188 11.46 -9.90 -1.59
N TYR A 189 11.19 -11.21 -1.69
CA TYR A 189 12.05 -12.13 -2.41
C TYR A 189 12.20 -11.76 -3.90
N GLU A 190 11.10 -11.44 -4.60
CA GLU A 190 11.14 -11.00 -6.00
C GLU A 190 11.94 -9.69 -6.16
N ILE A 191 11.78 -8.74 -5.24
CA ILE A 191 12.53 -7.47 -5.21
C ILE A 191 14.03 -7.75 -5.07
N ILE A 192 14.43 -8.52 -4.06
CA ILE A 192 15.84 -8.86 -3.79
C ILE A 192 16.47 -9.56 -5.01
N LYS A 193 15.77 -10.55 -5.58
CA LYS A 193 16.23 -11.27 -6.77
C LYS A 193 16.46 -10.34 -7.96
N LYS A 194 15.57 -9.37 -8.17
CA LYS A 194 15.69 -8.38 -9.25
C LYS A 194 16.89 -7.45 -9.03
N PHE A 195 17.10 -6.97 -7.82
CA PHE A 195 18.27 -6.16 -7.47
C PHE A 195 19.58 -6.92 -7.65
N TYR A 196 19.64 -8.15 -7.15
CA TYR A 196 20.80 -9.03 -7.30
C TYR A 196 21.16 -9.23 -8.78
N TYR A 197 20.18 -9.50 -9.62
CA TYR A 197 20.39 -9.63 -11.07
C TYR A 197 20.93 -8.34 -11.70
N ILE A 198 20.38 -7.17 -11.35
CA ILE A 198 20.84 -5.88 -11.86
C ILE A 198 22.30 -5.61 -11.48
N VAL A 199 22.68 -5.89 -10.23
CA VAL A 199 24.04 -5.71 -9.72
C VAL A 199 25.03 -6.63 -10.45
N ILE A 200 24.71 -7.92 -10.58
CA ILE A 200 25.57 -8.89 -11.27
C ILE A 200 25.69 -8.60 -12.76
N LYS A 201 24.60 -8.23 -13.43
CA LYS A 201 24.65 -7.94 -14.87
C LYS A 201 25.54 -6.72 -15.14
N LYS A 202 25.45 -5.69 -14.29
CA LYS A 202 26.31 -4.49 -14.39
C LYS A 202 27.78 -4.79 -14.10
N SER A 203 28.09 -5.67 -13.14
CA SER A 203 29.49 -6.03 -12.85
C SER A 203 30.12 -6.80 -13.99
N LYS A 204 29.37 -7.70 -14.65
CA LYS A 204 29.85 -8.43 -15.83
C LYS A 204 30.06 -7.53 -17.06
N SER A 205 29.17 -6.56 -17.31
CA SER A 205 29.35 -5.62 -18.44
C SER A 205 30.58 -4.73 -18.26
N LYS A 206 30.80 -4.20 -17.04
CA LYS A 206 31.99 -3.40 -16.72
C LYS A 206 33.31 -4.17 -16.79
N LYS A 207 33.29 -5.49 -16.56
CA LYS A 207 34.48 -6.33 -16.70
C LYS A 207 34.84 -6.53 -18.17
N LYS A 208 33.83 -6.69 -19.03
CA LYS A 208 34.00 -6.85 -20.48
C LYS A 208 34.55 -5.59 -21.15
N GLU A 209 34.04 -4.41 -20.79
CA GLU A 209 34.57 -3.10 -21.25
C GLU A 209 36.01 -2.79 -20.80
N LYS A 210 36.57 -3.53 -19.83
CA LYS A 210 37.96 -3.38 -19.37
C LYS A 210 38.92 -4.39 -20.02
N GLU A 211 38.39 -5.40 -20.68
CA GLU A 211 39.14 -6.45 -21.37
C GLU A 211 39.24 -6.18 -22.89
N ASP A 212 38.45 -5.22 -23.40
CA ASP A 212 38.50 -4.64 -24.75
C ASP A 212 39.30 -3.32 -24.77
#